data_AF-A0A2D6FIP7-F1
#
_entry.id   AF-A0A2D6FIP7-F1
#
_cell.length_a   1.000
_cell.length_b   1.000
_cell.length_c   1.000
_cell.angle_alpha   90.00
_cell.angle_beta   90.00
_cell.angle_gamma   90.00
#
_symmetry.space_group_name_H-M   'P 1'
#
loop_
_entity.id
_entity.type
_entity.pdbx_description
1 polymer ?
#
loop_
_entity_poly.entity_id
_entity_poly.type
_entity_poly.pdbx_seq_one_letter_code
_entity_poly.pdbx_strand_id
1 'polypeptide(L)'
;MDIQEDTLAPIVIDLGTARKGQLDESWLRMFGGWIKILLKSMFGDVDIPVKVRGTPSEIRSFAGALNGEKNYMQALQQYGLNDKKTYANKYTLNKSIEKFEKTTGLKWPFK
;
A
#
# COMPACT_ATOMS: atom_id res chain seq x y z
N MET A 1 -27.57 -27.96 -0.18
CA MET A 1 -27.24 -26.58 0.24
C MET A 1 -26.14 -26.14 -0.69
N ASP A 2 -26.50 -25.32 -1.68
CA ASP A 2 -25.53 -24.75 -2.62
C ASP A 2 -24.49 -23.97 -1.85
N ILE A 3 -23.23 -24.36 -1.99
CA ILE A 3 -22.08 -23.57 -1.55
C ILE A 3 -22.01 -22.37 -2.49
N GLN A 4 -22.55 -21.24 -2.03
CA GLN A 4 -22.44 -19.97 -2.74
C GLN A 4 -20.97 -19.68 -3.04
N GLU A 5 -20.75 -19.28 -4.28
CA GLU A 5 -19.48 -19.05 -4.94
C GLU A 5 -18.44 -18.36 -4.05
N ASP A 6 -17.22 -18.89 -4.15
CA ASP A 6 -15.94 -18.50 -3.55
C ASP A 6 -15.53 -17.04 -3.89
N THR A 7 -16.41 -16.09 -3.57
CA THR A 7 -16.19 -14.66 -3.73
C THR A 7 -15.44 -14.19 -2.50
N LEU A 8 -14.11 -14.17 -2.60
CA LEU A 8 -13.25 -13.56 -1.58
C LEU A 8 -13.83 -12.20 -1.17
N ALA A 9 -14.21 -12.06 0.10
CA ALA A 9 -14.73 -10.80 0.61
C ALA A 9 -13.72 -9.68 0.29
N PRO A 10 -14.18 -8.53 -0.24
CA PRO A 10 -13.27 -7.47 -0.68
C PRO A 10 -12.42 -6.97 0.48
N ILE A 11 -11.13 -6.82 0.26
CA ILE A 11 -10.24 -6.17 1.23
C ILE A 11 -10.69 -4.71 1.37
N VAL A 12 -11.07 -4.29 2.57
CA VAL A 12 -11.46 -2.90 2.85
C VAL A 12 -10.34 -2.20 3.61
N ILE A 13 -9.70 -1.24 2.95
CA ILE A 13 -8.66 -0.41 3.56
C ILE A 13 -9.27 0.94 3.94
N ASP A 14 -9.50 1.16 5.22
CA ASP A 14 -9.96 2.46 5.75
C ASP A 14 -8.76 3.31 6.19
N LEU A 15 -8.42 4.32 5.39
CA LEU A 15 -7.30 5.23 5.65
C LEU A 15 -7.59 6.21 6.79
N GLY A 16 -8.86 6.35 7.19
CA GLY A 16 -9.28 7.20 8.30
C GLY A 16 -9.17 6.54 9.67
N THR A 17 -8.71 5.28 9.76
CA THR A 17 -8.63 4.49 11.00
C THR A 17 -7.91 5.25 12.14
N ALA A 18 -6.79 5.92 11.86
CA ALA A 18 -6.07 6.69 12.87
C ALA A 18 -6.89 7.89 13.38
N ARG A 19 -7.52 8.68 12.49
CA ARG A 19 -8.41 9.78 12.90
C ARG A 19 -9.60 9.31 13.72
N LYS A 20 -10.09 8.09 13.48
CA LYS A 20 -11.21 7.50 14.22
C LYS A 20 -10.80 6.94 15.59
N GLY A 21 -9.51 6.94 15.93
CA GLY A 21 -9.01 6.34 17.17
C GLY A 21 -9.09 4.81 17.20
N GLN A 22 -9.18 4.18 16.02
CA GLN A 22 -9.36 2.72 15.86
C GLN A 22 -8.05 2.02 15.45
N LEU A 23 -6.91 2.68 15.62
CA LEU A 23 -5.61 2.15 15.23
C LEU A 23 -5.06 1.25 16.34
N ASP A 24 -5.01 -0.05 16.08
CA ASP A 24 -4.36 -1.04 16.94
C ASP A 24 -3.28 -1.83 16.18
N GLU A 25 -2.55 -2.67 16.91
CA GLU A 25 -1.48 -3.48 16.34
C GLU A 25 -2.00 -4.51 15.32
N SER A 26 -3.18 -5.07 15.54
CA SER A 26 -3.82 -6.03 14.65
C SER A 26 -4.12 -5.39 13.30
N TRP A 27 -4.66 -4.17 13.31
CA TRP A 27 -4.93 -3.38 12.12
C TRP A 27 -3.66 -3.05 11.37
N LEU A 28 -2.58 -2.64 12.06
CA LEU A 28 -1.29 -2.37 11.42
C LEU A 28 -0.69 -3.62 10.75
N ARG A 29 -0.80 -4.79 11.39
CA ARG A 29 -0.37 -6.07 10.79
C ARG A 29 -1.20 -6.41 9.56
N MET A 30 -2.53 -6.27 9.64
CA MET A 30 -3.41 -6.50 8.48
C MET A 30 -3.10 -5.53 7.34
N PHE A 31 -2.91 -4.25 7.65
CA PHE A 31 -2.54 -3.22 6.69
C PHE A 31 -1.27 -3.60 5.93
N GLY A 32 -0.21 -3.99 6.64
CA GLY A 32 1.02 -4.49 6.00
C GLY A 32 0.80 -5.70 5.10
N GLY A 33 -0.03 -6.65 5.53
CA GLY A 33 -0.46 -7.78 4.71
C GLY A 33 -1.16 -7.35 3.43
N TRP A 34 -2.12 -6.43 3.51
CA TRP A 34 -2.86 -5.92 2.36
C TRP A 34 -1.97 -5.17 1.37
N ILE A 35 -1.02 -4.34 1.83
CA ILE A 35 -0.07 -3.67 0.92
C ILE A 35 0.81 -4.69 0.21
N LYS A 36 1.27 -5.73 0.91
CA LYS A 36 2.03 -6.81 0.28
C LYS A 36 1.25 -7.53 -0.82
N ILE A 37 -0.03 -7.80 -0.59
CA ILE A 37 -0.91 -8.45 -1.58
C ILE A 37 -1.15 -7.51 -2.77
N LEU A 38 -1.44 -6.24 -2.52
CA LEU A 38 -1.60 -5.20 -3.56
C LEU A 38 -0.35 -5.04 -4.42
N LEU A 39 0.84 -5.05 -3.83
CA LEU A 39 2.06 -4.97 -4.62
C LEU A 39 2.24 -6.21 -5.46
N LYS A 40 2.07 -7.41 -4.89
CA LYS A 40 2.15 -8.66 -5.65
C LYS A 40 1.20 -8.68 -6.85
N SER A 41 -0.04 -8.22 -6.68
CA SER A 41 -1.00 -8.13 -7.79
C SER A 41 -0.61 -7.10 -8.86
N MET A 42 0.20 -6.09 -8.53
CA MET A 42 0.73 -5.14 -9.53
C MET A 42 1.90 -5.71 -10.36
N PHE A 43 2.51 -6.80 -9.91
CA PHE A 43 3.63 -7.49 -10.57
C PHE A 43 3.25 -8.81 -11.23
N GLY A 44 2.02 -9.29 -11.04
CA GLY A 44 1.51 -10.50 -11.66
C GLY A 44 0.08 -10.31 -12.15
N ASP A 45 -0.49 -11.34 -12.76
CA ASP A 45 -1.82 -11.27 -13.36
C ASP A 45 -2.93 -11.75 -12.39
N VAL A 46 -2.89 -11.25 -11.15
CA VAL A 46 -3.90 -11.59 -10.14
C VAL A 46 -4.78 -10.37 -9.89
N ASP A 47 -6.07 -10.48 -10.19
CA ASP A 47 -7.04 -9.46 -9.81
C ASP A 47 -7.51 -9.71 -8.37
N ILE A 48 -7.47 -8.67 -7.55
CA ILE A 48 -7.88 -8.72 -6.15
C ILE A 48 -8.92 -7.64 -5.87
N PRO A 49 -10.09 -8.00 -5.34
CA PRO A 49 -11.11 -7.00 -5.02
C PRO A 49 -10.67 -6.18 -3.80
N VAL A 50 -10.21 -4.95 -4.02
CA VAL A 50 -9.81 -4.01 -2.96
C VAL A 50 -10.66 -2.75 -3.02
N LYS A 51 -11.22 -2.37 -1.86
CA LYS A 51 -11.95 -1.12 -1.66
C LYS A 51 -11.18 -0.23 -0.69
N VAL A 52 -10.76 0.94 -1.16
CA VAL A 52 -10.07 1.93 -0.34
C VAL A 52 -11.07 3.02 0.06
N ARG A 53 -11.10 3.37 1.35
CA ARG A 53 -11.97 4.41 1.92
C ARG A 53 -11.13 5.46 2.62
N GLY A 54 -11.57 6.71 2.52
CA GLY A 54 -10.90 7.85 3.13
C GLY A 54 -11.30 9.15 2.45
N THR A 55 -10.74 10.26 2.90
CA THR A 55 -10.84 11.53 2.22
C THR A 55 -10.05 11.49 0.89
N PRO A 56 -10.37 12.36 -0.08
CA PRO A 56 -9.63 12.41 -1.34
C PRO A 56 -8.12 12.65 -1.16
N SER A 57 -7.71 13.39 -0.12
CA SER A 57 -6.29 13.62 0.18
C SER A 57 -5.58 12.35 0.62
N GLU A 58 -6.21 11.57 1.51
CA GLU A 58 -5.68 10.31 2.00
C GLU A 58 -5.53 9.29 0.87
N ILE A 59 -6.59 9.11 0.06
CA ILE A 59 -6.59 8.18 -1.06
C ILE A 59 -5.47 8.53 -2.06
N ARG A 60 -5.30 9.82 -2.39
CA ARG A 60 -4.20 10.26 -3.27
C ARG A 60 -2.83 10.02 -2.66
N SER A 61 -2.66 10.30 -1.37
CA SER A 61 -1.38 10.06 -0.68
C SER A 61 -1.04 8.57 -0.61
N PHE A 62 -2.05 7.73 -0.38
CA PHE A 62 -1.93 6.27 -0.37
C PHE A 62 -1.53 5.72 -1.75
N ALA A 63 -2.23 6.14 -2.80
CA ALA A 63 -1.88 5.76 -4.17
C ALA A 63 -0.45 6.20 -4.55
N GLY A 64 -0.02 7.38 -4.09
CA GLY A 64 1.33 7.88 -4.28
C GLY A 64 2.40 7.02 -3.59
N ALA A 65 2.17 6.60 -2.35
CA ALA A 65 3.07 5.70 -1.62
C ALA A 65 3.12 4.32 -2.29
N LEU A 66 1.96 3.75 -2.64
CA LEU A 66 1.86 2.44 -3.29
C LEU A 66 2.58 2.41 -4.66
N ASN A 67 2.38 3.45 -5.48
CA ASN A 67 3.07 3.56 -6.76
C ASN A 67 4.58 3.79 -6.59
N GLY A 68 4.99 4.56 -5.58
CA GLY A 68 6.41 4.72 -5.25
C GLY A 68 7.08 3.39 -4.91
N GLU A 69 6.39 2.55 -4.13
CA GLU A 69 6.89 1.25 -3.71
C GLU A 69 7.04 0.32 -4.92
N LYS A 70 6.01 0.27 -5.77
CA LYS A 70 6.07 -0.43 -7.06
C LYS A 70 7.27 0.02 -7.90
N ASN A 71 7.45 1.33 -8.10
CA ASN A 71 8.54 1.86 -8.93
C ASN A 71 9.92 1.56 -8.34
N TYR A 72 10.07 1.63 -7.02
CA TYR A 72 11.31 1.27 -6.34
C TYR A 72 11.62 -0.22 -6.51
N MET A 73 10.64 -1.10 -6.31
CA MET A 73 10.78 -2.54 -6.54
C MET A 73 11.13 -2.87 -8.00
N GLN A 74 10.51 -2.19 -8.96
CA GLN A 74 10.85 -2.32 -10.39
C GLN A 74 12.29 -1.89 -10.68
N ALA A 75 12.72 -0.74 -10.14
CA ALA A 75 14.08 -0.25 -10.31
C ALA A 75 15.11 -1.20 -9.66
N LEU A 76 14.81 -1.73 -8.48
CA LEU A 76 15.62 -2.76 -7.82
C LEU A 76 15.79 -4.00 -8.69
N GLN A 77 14.68 -4.49 -9.26
CA GLN A 77 14.69 -5.68 -10.12
C GLN A 77 15.50 -5.44 -11.40
N GLN A 78 15.40 -4.24 -11.99
CA GLN A 78 16.02 -3.92 -13.27
C GLN A 78 17.50 -3.52 -13.17
N TYR A 79 17.87 -2.76 -12.14
CA TYR A 79 19.18 -2.11 -12.04
C TYR A 79 19.99 -2.55 -10.80
N GLY A 80 19.35 -3.19 -9.82
CA GLY A 80 19.99 -3.56 -8.56
C GLY A 80 20.11 -2.41 -7.55
N LEU A 81 20.60 -2.74 -6.36
CA LEU A 81 20.66 -1.82 -5.20
C LEU A 81 21.62 -0.64 -5.37
N ASN A 82 22.67 -0.80 -6.17
CA ASN A 82 23.77 0.17 -6.27
C ASN A 82 23.66 1.10 -7.49
N ASP A 83 22.51 1.10 -8.19
CA ASP A 83 22.28 1.99 -9.32
C ASP A 83 21.64 3.32 -8.91
N LYS A 84 22.09 4.41 -9.55
CA LYS A 84 21.57 5.77 -9.31
C LYS A 84 20.05 5.89 -9.50
N LYS A 85 19.46 5.13 -10.44
CA LYS A 85 18.02 5.13 -10.69
C LYS A 85 17.26 4.47 -9.54
N THR A 86 17.81 3.41 -8.95
CA THR A 86 17.25 2.76 -7.77
C THR A 86 17.24 3.72 -6.58
N TYR A 87 18.33 4.45 -6.34
CA TYR A 87 18.39 5.47 -5.30
C TYR A 87 17.40 6.62 -5.52
N ALA A 88 17.27 7.10 -6.76
CA ALA A 88 16.32 8.16 -7.10
C ALA A 88 14.86 7.73 -6.85
N ASN A 89 14.52 6.47 -7.19
CA ASN A 89 13.21 5.90 -6.88
C ASN A 89 13.01 5.76 -5.36
N LYS A 90 14.02 5.29 -4.61
CA LYS A 90 13.95 5.20 -3.15
C LYS A 90 13.68 6.56 -2.50
N TYR A 91 14.37 7.61 -2.95
CA TYR A 91 14.16 8.96 -2.45
C TYR A 91 12.74 9.48 -2.73
N THR A 92 12.22 9.21 -3.92
CA THR A 92 10.84 9.56 -4.29
C THR A 92 9.81 8.79 -3.46
N LEU A 93 10.04 7.49 -3.26
CA LEU A 93 9.24 6.63 -2.38
C LEU A 93 9.20 7.20 -0.96
N ASN A 94 10.34 7.54 -0.37
CA ASN A 94 10.41 8.10 0.99
C ASN A 94 9.57 9.36 1.13
N LYS A 95 9.61 10.27 0.14
CA LYS A 95 8.75 11.47 0.14
C LYS A 95 7.26 11.13 0.09
N SER A 96 6.88 10.15 -0.71
CA SER A 96 5.50 9.69 -0.81
C SER A 96 5.03 9.04 0.50
N ILE A 97 5.88 8.23 1.14
CA ILE A 97 5.64 7.64 2.46
C ILE A 97 5.43 8.75 3.49
N GLU A 98 6.37 9.69 3.62
CA GLU A 98 6.25 10.79 4.57
C GLU A 98 4.96 11.59 4.39
N LYS A 99 4.59 11.87 3.14
CA LYS A 99 3.33 12.57 2.82
C LYS A 99 2.11 11.74 3.25
N PHE A 100 2.10 10.45 2.97
CA PHE A 100 1.04 9.54 3.39
C PHE A 100 0.92 9.50 4.92
N GLU A 101 2.03 9.30 5.63
CA GLU A 101 2.03 9.21 7.10
C GLU A 101 1.55 10.52 7.73
N LYS A 102 1.99 11.67 7.21
CA LYS A 102 1.54 12.99 7.68
C LYS A 102 0.05 13.23 7.40
N THR A 103 -0.48 12.72 6.28
CA THR A 103 -1.87 12.95 5.87
C THR A 103 -2.86 12.05 6.61
N THR A 104 -2.47 10.80 6.85
CA THR A 104 -3.37 9.77 7.41
C THR A 104 -3.13 9.51 8.89
N GLY A 105 -1.94 9.79 9.40
CA GLY A 105 -1.49 9.31 10.71
C GLY A 105 -1.13 7.83 10.76
N LEU A 106 -1.24 7.11 9.63
CA LEU A 106 -0.90 5.69 9.51
C LEU A 106 0.58 5.52 9.19
N LYS A 107 1.18 4.44 9.70
CA LYS A 107 2.57 4.08 9.37
C LYS A 107 2.64 3.21 8.14
N TRP A 108 3.57 3.53 7.24
CA TRP A 108 3.82 2.68 6.08
C TRP A 108 4.51 1.38 6.53
N PRO A 109 4.10 0.22 6.03
CA PRO A 109 4.51 -1.08 6.60
C PRO A 109 5.91 -1.54 6.18
N PHE A 110 6.54 -0.88 5.19
CA PHE A 110 7.88 -1.20 4.72
C PHE A 110 8.84 -0.06 5.06
N LYS A 111 10.02 -0.41 5.57
CA LYS A 111 11.12 0.51 5.89
C LYS A 111 12.41 -0.01 5.28
#